data_AF-A0AAU2JU07-F1
#
_entry.id   AF-A0AAU2JU07-F1
#
_cell.length_a   1.000
_cell.length_b   1.000
_cell.length_c   1.000
_cell.angle_alpha   90.00
_cell.angle_beta   90.00
_cell.angle_gamma   90.00
#
_symmetry.space_group_name_H-M   'P 1'
#
loop_
_entity.id
_entity.type
_entity.pdbx_description
1 polymer ?
#
loop_
_entity_poly.entity_id
_entity_poly.type
_entity_poly.pdbx_seq_one_letter_code
_entity_poly.pdbx_strand_id
1 'polypeptide(L)'
;MIVLDHTAVLALCRGHRLLSGIAVVEVDDPSRRAHVPALCLVAAGMELPGVAAHVGALPGLEFLPLDFAGAATVEDVTAAGIDWRYAHAVFAAASGVVEGQVLTATPEAYDGTGVWAVDIGKP
;
A
#
# COMPACT_ATOMS: atom_id res chain seq x y z
N MET A 1 -11.17 -0.65 4.00
CA MET A 1 -10.18 -1.32 3.13
C MET A 1 -8.81 -1.27 3.78
N ILE A 2 -7.95 -2.29 3.63
CA ILE A 2 -6.55 -2.25 4.09
C ILE A 2 -5.65 -2.04 2.88
N VAL A 3 -4.81 -1.00 2.92
CA VAL A 3 -3.83 -0.69 1.88
C VAL A 3 -2.42 -0.87 2.44
N LEU A 4 -1.54 -1.54 1.71
CA LEU A 4 -0.11 -1.64 2.03
C LEU A 4 0.66 -0.66 1.16
N ASP A 5 1.32 0.32 1.77
CA ASP A 5 2.24 1.18 1.05
C ASP A 5 3.58 0.46 0.77
N HIS A 6 4.52 1.15 0.13
CA HIS A 6 5.80 0.56 -0.24
C HIS A 6 6.63 0.11 0.97
N THR A 7 6.54 0.81 2.10
CA THR A 7 7.26 0.46 3.33
C THR A 7 6.69 -0.78 4.00
N ALA A 8 5.36 -0.93 4.01
CA ALA A 8 4.70 -2.15 4.48
C ALA A 8 4.96 -3.34 3.55
N VAL A 9 4.99 -3.13 2.23
CA VAL A 9 5.40 -4.17 1.28
C VAL A 9 6.83 -4.63 1.54
N LEU A 10 7.77 -3.70 1.80
CA LEU A 10 9.15 -4.05 2.15
C LEU A 10 9.24 -4.82 3.46
N ALA A 11 8.47 -4.41 4.48
CA ALA A 11 8.41 -5.10 5.76
C ALA A 11 7.84 -6.53 5.61
N LEU A 12 6.78 -6.69 4.81
CA LEU A 12 6.22 -8.00 4.47
C LEU A 12 7.27 -8.92 3.83
N CYS A 13 7.99 -8.44 2.82
CA CYS A 13 9.07 -9.20 2.17
C CYS A 13 10.22 -9.55 3.13
N ARG A 14 10.40 -8.79 4.20
CA ARG A 14 11.39 -9.05 5.27
C ARG A 14 10.87 -9.96 6.38
N GLY A 15 9.62 -10.45 6.26
CA GLY A 15 9.04 -11.42 7.20
C GLY A 15 8.27 -10.81 8.37
N HIS A 16 7.78 -9.58 8.24
CA HIS A 16 7.00 -8.91 9.29
C HIS A 16 5.76 -9.73 9.67
N ARG A 17 5.74 -10.26 10.91
CA ARG A 17 4.78 -11.28 11.37
C ARG A 17 3.30 -10.91 11.13
N LEU A 18 2.89 -9.70 11.48
CA LEU A 18 1.51 -9.23 11.29
C LEU A 18 1.11 -9.24 9.80
N LEU A 19 1.94 -8.62 8.96
CA LEU A 19 1.69 -8.51 7.52
C LEU A 19 1.72 -9.88 6.85
N SER A 20 2.64 -10.76 7.23
CA SER A 20 2.64 -12.14 6.74
C SER A 20 1.33 -12.85 7.07
N GLY A 21 0.80 -12.67 8.29
CA GLY A 21 -0.50 -13.22 8.68
C GLY A 21 -1.67 -12.70 7.83
N ILE A 22 -1.62 -11.45 7.39
CA ILE A 22 -2.62 -10.88 6.47
C ILE A 22 -2.46 -11.46 5.05
N ALA A 23 -1.23 -11.54 4.56
CA ALA A 23 -0.94 -11.86 3.15
C ALA A 23 -1.06 -13.35 2.80
N VAL A 24 -0.95 -14.27 3.77
CA VAL A 24 -1.02 -15.72 3.52
C VAL A 24 -2.41 -16.31 3.68
N VAL A 25 -3.35 -15.57 4.25
CA VAL A 25 -4.73 -16.04 4.41
C VAL A 25 -5.44 -15.89 3.08
N GLU A 26 -5.82 -17.01 2.48
CA GLU A 26 -6.73 -17.02 1.36
C GLU A 26 -8.10 -16.58 1.86
N VAL A 27 -8.58 -15.45 1.34
CA VAL A 27 -9.90 -14.92 1.69
C VAL A 27 -10.83 -15.15 0.51
N ASP A 28 -11.91 -15.90 0.75
CA ASP A 28 -12.97 -16.21 -0.23
C ASP A 28 -13.63 -14.95 -0.77
N ASP A 29 -13.64 -13.88 0.02
CA ASP A 29 -14.15 -12.56 -0.33
C ASP A 29 -12.97 -11.65 -0.73
N PRO A 30 -12.79 -11.32 -2.02
CA PRO A 30 -11.71 -10.46 -2.50
C PRO A 30 -11.70 -9.09 -1.81
N SER A 31 -12.87 -8.57 -1.43
CA SER A 31 -12.98 -7.26 -0.76
C SER A 31 -12.32 -7.20 0.62
N ARG A 32 -11.93 -8.36 1.16
CA ARG A 32 -11.22 -8.50 2.44
C ARG A 32 -9.71 -8.69 2.31
N ARG A 33 -9.19 -8.78 1.08
CA ARG A 33 -7.75 -8.86 0.83
C ARG A 33 -7.08 -7.52 1.16
N ALA A 34 -5.78 -7.57 1.47
CA ALA A 34 -5.00 -6.35 1.59
C ALA A 34 -4.61 -5.87 0.19
N HIS A 35 -4.75 -4.57 -0.04
CA HIS A 35 -4.58 -3.97 -1.36
C HIS A 35 -3.19 -3.35 -1.47
N VAL A 36 -2.50 -3.60 -2.59
CA VAL A 36 -1.17 -3.07 -2.88
C VAL A 36 -1.25 -2.19 -4.12
N PRO A 37 -1.14 -0.86 -3.98
CA PRO A 37 -1.11 0.04 -5.13
C PRO A 37 0.10 -0.22 -6.01
N ALA A 38 -0.08 -0.26 -7.34
CA ALA A 38 0.98 -0.60 -8.28
C ALA A 38 2.22 0.32 -8.17
N LEU A 39 2.03 1.61 -7.86
CA LEU A 39 3.17 2.54 -7.66
C LEU A 39 3.93 2.25 -6.36
N CYS A 40 3.23 1.83 -5.31
CA CYS A 40 3.89 1.38 -4.08
C CYS A 40 4.72 0.11 -4.33
N LEU A 41 4.25 -0.78 -5.21
CA LEU A 41 5.01 -1.95 -5.63
C LEU A 41 6.29 -1.58 -6.40
N VAL A 42 6.20 -0.59 -7.30
CA VAL A 42 7.38 -0.06 -8.02
C VAL A 42 8.38 0.55 -7.04
N ALA A 43 7.91 1.39 -6.12
CA ALA A 43 8.75 2.02 -5.10
C ALA A 43 9.48 0.99 -4.23
N ALA A 44 8.76 -0.04 -3.75
CA ALA A 44 9.37 -1.14 -3.00
C ALA A 44 10.38 -1.93 -3.85
N GLY A 45 10.08 -2.17 -5.12
CA GLY A 45 10.98 -2.87 -6.05
C GLY A 45 12.28 -2.13 -6.34
N MET A 46 12.29 -0.78 -6.23
CA MET A 46 13.51 0.02 -6.34
C MET A 46 14.44 -0.15 -5.13
N GLU A 47 13.90 -0.51 -3.96
CA GLU A 47 14.69 -0.76 -2.75
C GLU A 47 15.06 -2.24 -2.56
N LEU A 48 14.17 -3.15 -2.95
CA LEU A 48 14.38 -4.59 -2.88
C LEU A 48 13.98 -5.25 -4.21
N PRO A 49 14.95 -5.57 -5.07
CA PRO A 49 14.68 -6.27 -6.32
C PRO A 49 13.94 -7.61 -6.09
N GLY A 50 12.94 -7.88 -6.92
CA GLY A 50 12.15 -9.12 -6.84
C GLY A 50 10.92 -9.06 -5.93
N VAL A 51 10.68 -7.94 -5.23
CA VAL A 51 9.47 -7.71 -4.40
C VAL A 51 8.19 -8.09 -5.15
N ALA A 52 8.00 -7.61 -6.38
CA ALA A 52 6.79 -7.86 -7.16
C ALA A 52 6.51 -9.36 -7.39
N ALA A 53 7.54 -10.13 -7.73
CA ALA A 53 7.41 -11.58 -7.91
C ALA A 53 7.10 -12.28 -6.58
N HIS A 54 7.73 -11.84 -5.49
CA HIS A 54 7.50 -12.41 -4.17
C HIS A 54 6.08 -12.17 -3.66
N VAL A 55 5.62 -10.91 -3.62
CA VAL A 55 4.28 -10.60 -3.10
C VAL A 55 3.17 -11.03 -4.06
N GLY A 56 3.42 -11.07 -5.36
CA GLY A 56 2.47 -11.56 -6.37
C GLY A 56 2.09 -13.03 -6.19
N ALA A 57 2.88 -13.81 -5.46
CA ALA A 57 2.57 -15.20 -5.12
C ALA A 57 1.70 -15.35 -3.86
N LEU A 58 1.42 -14.27 -3.13
CA LEU A 58 0.69 -14.31 -1.86
C LEU A 58 -0.83 -14.17 -2.08
N PRO A 59 -1.66 -15.12 -1.60
CA PRO A 59 -3.08 -15.19 -1.94
C PRO A 59 -3.94 -14.12 -1.25
N GLY A 60 -3.47 -13.56 -0.13
CA GLY A 60 -4.18 -12.55 0.66
C GLY A 60 -4.03 -11.12 0.13
N LEU A 61 -3.38 -10.94 -1.03
CA LEU A 61 -3.12 -9.64 -1.63
C LEU A 61 -3.95 -9.41 -2.90
N GLU A 62 -4.35 -8.16 -3.10
CA GLU A 62 -4.94 -7.66 -4.33
C GLU A 62 -4.11 -6.46 -4.82
N PHE A 63 -3.87 -6.37 -6.14
CA PHE A 63 -3.02 -5.32 -6.70
C PHE A 63 -3.87 -4.28 -7.40
N LEU A 64 -3.78 -3.03 -6.94
CA LEU A 64 -4.57 -1.94 -7.49
C LEU A 64 -3.81 -1.29 -8.68
N PRO A 65 -4.40 -1.31 -9.89
CA PRO A 65 -3.79 -0.66 -11.05
C PRO A 65 -3.78 0.86 -10.88
N LEU A 66 -2.79 1.52 -11.48
CA LEU A 66 -2.81 2.98 -11.61
C LEU A 66 -3.62 3.33 -12.86
N ASP A 67 -4.90 3.67 -12.66
CA ASP A 67 -5.75 4.19 -13.72
C ASP A 67 -5.58 5.72 -13.89
N PHE A 68 -6.37 6.33 -14.77
CA PHE A 68 -6.27 7.76 -15.05
C PHE A 68 -6.61 8.62 -13.82
N ALA A 69 -7.63 8.24 -13.04
CA ALA A 69 -8.02 9.00 -11.85
C ALA A 69 -6.93 8.92 -10.76
N GLY A 70 -6.35 7.73 -10.59
CA GLY A 70 -5.20 7.53 -9.71
C GLY A 70 -3.99 8.33 -10.17
N ALA A 71 -3.69 8.36 -11.47
CA ALA A 71 -2.57 9.12 -12.02
C ALA A 71 -2.73 10.64 -11.80
N ALA A 72 -3.90 11.20 -12.09
CA ALA A 72 -4.19 12.61 -11.86
C ALA A 72 -4.09 12.98 -10.37
N THR A 73 -4.64 12.13 -9.49
CA THR A 73 -4.53 12.34 -8.04
C THR A 73 -3.08 12.26 -7.56
N VAL A 74 -2.29 11.33 -8.08
CA VAL A 74 -0.86 11.22 -7.75
C VAL A 74 -0.10 12.48 -8.17
N GLU A 75 -0.40 13.03 -9.34
CA GLU A 75 0.17 14.31 -9.80
C GLU A 75 -0.15 15.45 -8.82
N ASP A 76 -1.43 15.65 -8.48
CA ASP A 76 -1.88 16.71 -7.57
C ASP A 76 -1.29 16.57 -6.17
N VAL A 77 -1.33 15.36 -5.61
CA VAL A 77 -0.80 15.05 -4.27
C VAL A 77 0.72 15.24 -4.22
N THR A 78 1.43 14.86 -5.28
CA THR A 78 2.88 15.07 -5.37
C THR A 78 3.22 16.55 -5.52
N ALA A 79 2.45 17.30 -6.32
CA ALA A 79 2.60 18.75 -6.45
C ALA A 79 2.33 19.48 -5.12
N ALA A 80 1.48 18.91 -4.26
CA ALA A 80 1.23 19.39 -2.90
C ALA A 80 2.33 19.04 -1.89
N GLY A 81 3.39 18.33 -2.31
CA GLY A 81 4.59 18.06 -1.50
C GLY A 81 4.66 16.68 -0.86
N ILE A 82 3.68 15.80 -1.10
CA ILE A 82 3.77 14.40 -0.67
C ILE A 82 4.69 13.64 -1.63
N ASP A 83 5.55 12.78 -1.09
CA ASP A 83 6.42 11.95 -1.93
C ASP A 83 5.58 10.96 -2.76
N TRP A 84 5.87 10.88 -4.07
CA TRP A 84 5.13 10.07 -5.04
C TRP A 84 4.96 8.60 -4.62
N ARG A 85 5.90 8.08 -3.81
CA ARG A 85 5.87 6.69 -3.30
C ARG A 85 4.70 6.41 -2.36
N TYR A 86 4.12 7.45 -1.75
CA TYR A 86 2.94 7.37 -0.89
C TYR A 86 1.65 7.79 -1.61
N ALA A 87 1.75 8.60 -2.66
CA ALA A 87 0.61 9.25 -3.31
C ALA A 87 -0.45 8.28 -3.84
N HIS A 88 -0.06 7.12 -4.39
CA HIS A 88 -1.04 6.14 -4.87
C HIS A 88 -1.75 5.43 -3.70
N ALA A 89 -1.09 5.23 -2.56
CA ALA A 89 -1.75 4.72 -1.36
C ALA A 89 -2.75 5.74 -0.79
N VAL A 90 -2.46 7.04 -0.90
CA VAL A 90 -3.41 8.11 -0.54
C VAL A 90 -4.67 8.02 -1.41
N PHE A 91 -4.51 7.96 -2.73
CA PHE A 91 -5.63 7.78 -3.65
C PHE A 91 -6.43 6.51 -3.33
N ALA A 92 -5.75 5.37 -3.16
CA ALA A 92 -6.39 4.09 -2.87
C ALA A 92 -7.23 4.17 -1.59
N ALA A 93 -6.66 4.68 -0.49
CA ALA A 93 -7.37 4.79 0.78
C ALA A 93 -8.62 5.68 0.70
N ALA A 94 -8.61 6.72 -0.15
CA ALA A 94 -9.73 7.64 -0.33
C ALA A 94 -10.80 7.16 -1.35
N SER A 95 -10.48 6.19 -2.22
CA SER A 95 -11.33 5.83 -3.36
C SER A 95 -12.46 4.82 -3.04
N GLY A 96 -12.52 4.30 -1.81
CA GLY A 96 -13.52 3.31 -1.40
C GLY A 96 -14.84 3.91 -0.92
N VAL A 97 -15.91 3.09 -0.89
CA VAL A 97 -17.22 3.45 -0.28
C VAL A 97 -17.07 3.77 1.21
N VAL A 98 -16.10 3.12 1.86
CA VAL A 98 -15.66 3.40 3.23
C VAL A 98 -14.17 3.71 3.16
N GLU A 99 -13.74 4.76 3.85
CA GLU A 99 -12.33 5.14 3.92
C GLU A 99 -11.46 3.94 4.34
N GLY A 100 -10.35 3.77 3.62
CA GLY A 100 -9.36 2.75 3.90
C GLY A 100 -8.35 3.21 4.95
N GLN A 101 -7.68 2.24 5.57
CA GLN A 101 -6.49 2.48 6.37
C GLN A 101 -5.24 2.07 5.57
N VAL A 102 -4.16 2.85 5.71
CA VAL A 102 -2.86 2.53 5.14
C VAL A 102 -1.97 1.95 6.22
N LEU A 103 -1.50 0.72 6.03
CA LEU A 103 -0.42 0.17 6.85
C LEU A 103 0.91 0.67 6.30
N THR A 104 1.73 1.24 7.17
CA THR A 104 3.00 1.89 6.81
C THR A 104 4.00 1.83 7.96
N ALA A 105 5.30 1.88 7.66
CA ALA A 105 6.38 2.04 8.64
C ALA A 105 6.74 3.52 8.89
N THR A 106 6.12 4.44 8.16
CA THR A 106 6.36 5.89 8.20
C THR A 106 5.03 6.64 8.26
N PRO A 107 4.23 6.49 9.34
CA PRO A 107 2.92 7.10 9.45
C PRO A 107 2.92 8.62 9.27
N GLU A 108 3.99 9.30 9.68
CA GLU A 108 4.18 10.75 9.53
C GLU A 108 4.21 11.22 8.07
N ALA A 109 4.51 10.33 7.10
CA ALA A 109 4.47 10.66 5.68
C ALA A 109 3.04 10.92 5.16
N TYR A 110 2.02 10.57 5.96
CA TYR A 110 0.61 10.78 5.66
C TYR A 110 0.00 12.00 6.38
N ASP A 111 0.78 12.75 7.15
CA ASP A 111 0.29 13.94 7.85
C ASP A 111 -0.31 14.95 6.86
N GLY A 112 -1.51 15.44 7.17
CA GLY A 112 -2.23 16.41 6.33
C GLY A 112 -2.93 15.82 5.09
N THR A 113 -2.81 14.51 4.83
CA THR A 113 -3.47 13.85 3.69
C THR A 113 -4.93 13.45 3.97
N GLY A 114 -5.34 13.45 5.24
CA GLY A 114 -6.66 12.95 5.67
C GLY A 114 -6.78 11.42 5.72
N VAL A 115 -5.74 10.69 5.32
CA VAL A 115 -5.70 9.23 5.33
C VAL A 115 -5.43 8.70 6.72
N TRP A 116 -6.15 7.64 7.12
CA TRP A 116 -5.83 6.92 8.35
C TRP A 116 -4.60 6.01 8.16
N ALA A 117 -3.43 6.52 8.50
CA ALA A 117 -2.19 5.75 8.54
C ALA A 117 -2.06 4.99 9.86
N VAL A 118 -1.72 3.70 9.77
CA VAL A 118 -1.50 2.78 10.89
C VAL A 118 -0.04 2.34 10.85
N ASP A 119 0.69 2.67 11.92
CA ASP A 119 2.06 2.20 12.11
C ASP A 119 2.09 0.69 12.27
N ILE A 120 2.85 0.00 11.42
CA ILE A 120 3.07 -1.45 11.50
C ILE A 120 4.05 -1.82 12.62
N GLY A 121 4.78 -0.85 13.15
CA GLY A 121 5.83 -1.04 14.14
C GLY A 121 7.16 -1.46 13.51
N LYS A 122 8.08 -1.93 14.35
CA LYS A 122 9.41 -2.37 13.89
C LYS A 122 9.29 -3.67 13.07
N PRO A 123 10.10 -3.83 12.00
CA PRO A 123 10.17 -5.06 11.21
C PRO A 123 10.56 -6.29 12.03
#